data_AF-A0ABD0N132-F1
#
_entry.id   AF-A0ABD0N132-F1
#
_cell.length_a   1.000
_cell.length_b   1.000
_cell.length_c   1.000
_cell.angle_alpha   90.00
_cell.angle_beta   90.00
_cell.angle_gamma   90.00
#
_symmetry.space_group_name_H-M   'P 1'
#
loop_
_entity.id
_entity.type
_entity.pdbx_description
1 polymer ?
#
loop_
_entity_poly.entity_id
_entity_poly.type
_entity_poly.pdbx_seq_one_letter_code
_entity_poly.pdbx_strand_id
1 'polypeptide(L)'
;MDKPVCFIDTDSDGKLCVQQSALQILQQIQQPVVVVAVVGLYRTGNTIESKTKGIWMWCVPHPNEAGTTLVLLDTEGLGDVDKGDPKHDTNIFCLAVLLSSTLVYNSRGTIDNKAIMDLQYPSNHL
;
A
#
# COMPACT_ATOMS: atom_id res chain seq x y z
N MET A 1 12.66 13.20 -2.74
CA MET A 1 12.55 12.53 -4.07
C MET A 1 11.55 13.26 -4.92
N ASP A 2 11.73 13.31 -6.25
CA ASP A 2 10.84 14.08 -7.13
C ASP A 2 9.55 13.34 -7.53
N LYS A 3 9.54 12.01 -7.46
CA LYS A 3 8.38 11.18 -7.80
C LYS A 3 8.32 9.87 -7.00
N PRO A 4 7.15 9.22 -6.89
CA PRO A 4 7.03 7.88 -6.34
C PRO A 4 7.80 6.84 -7.17
N VAL A 5 8.21 5.76 -6.51
CA VAL A 5 8.86 4.59 -7.12
C VAL A 5 8.11 3.32 -6.72
N CYS A 6 8.07 2.34 -7.62
CA CYS A 6 7.53 1.03 -7.28
C CYS A 6 8.43 0.39 -6.21
N PHE A 7 7.83 -0.04 -5.10
CA PHE A 7 8.54 -0.66 -3.97
C PHE A 7 8.38 -2.17 -3.99
N ILE A 8 7.14 -2.65 -4.14
CA ILE A 8 6.81 -4.06 -4.27
C ILE A 8 5.96 -4.19 -5.52
N ASP A 9 6.31 -5.11 -6.42
CA ASP A 9 5.52 -5.43 -7.60
C ASP A 9 5.24 -6.92 -7.65
N THR A 10 4.45 -7.34 -8.62
CA THR A 10 4.14 -8.74 -8.90
C THR A 10 4.97 -9.23 -10.07
N ASP A 11 5.74 -10.30 -9.88
CA ASP A 11 6.51 -10.92 -10.97
C ASP A 11 5.61 -11.70 -11.94
N SER A 12 6.21 -12.30 -12.97
CA SER A 12 5.50 -13.11 -13.95
C SER A 12 4.84 -14.37 -13.36
N ASP A 13 5.27 -14.82 -12.18
CA ASP A 13 4.73 -15.97 -11.47
C ASP A 13 3.60 -15.57 -10.49
N GLY A 14 3.25 -14.29 -10.40
CA GLY A 14 2.24 -13.79 -9.46
C GLY A 14 2.78 -13.54 -8.05
N LYS A 15 4.10 -13.60 -7.83
CA LYS A 15 4.72 -13.42 -6.51
C LYS A 15 5.07 -11.97 -6.27
N LEU A 16 4.92 -11.54 -5.01
CA LEU A 16 5.36 -10.22 -4.58
C LEU A 16 6.88 -10.17 -4.49
N CYS A 17 7.47 -9.20 -5.20
CA CYS A 17 8.90 -8.99 -5.27
C CYS A 17 9.26 -7.55 -4.92
N VAL A 18 10.27 -7.40 -4.07
CA VAL A 18 10.81 -6.08 -3.71
C VAL A 18 11.66 -5.55 -4.86
N GLN A 19 11.42 -4.29 -5.22
CA GLN A 19 12.18 -3.61 -6.27
C GLN A 19 13.52 -3.12 -5.74
N GLN A 20 14.61 -3.52 -6.41
CA GLN A 20 15.97 -3.20 -5.97
C GLN A 20 16.25 -1.69 -5.97
N SER A 21 15.65 -0.94 -6.89
CA SER A 21 15.75 0.52 -6.96
C SER A 21 15.16 1.20 -5.71
N ALA A 22 14.05 0.68 -5.18
CA ALA A 22 13.46 1.16 -3.94
C ALA A 22 14.33 0.81 -2.73
N LEU A 23 14.89 -0.40 -2.67
CA LEU A 23 15.82 -0.79 -1.60
C LEU A 23 17.05 0.12 -1.53
N GLN A 24 17.63 0.46 -2.67
CA GLN A 24 18.78 1.36 -2.74
C GLN A 24 18.47 2.74 -2.15
N ILE A 25 17.25 3.24 -2.36
CA ILE A 25 16.79 4.51 -1.76
C ILE A 25 16.65 4.34 -0.25
N LEU A 26 15.98 3.28 0.22
CA LEU A 26 15.77 3.06 1.65
C LEU A 26 17.09 2.87 2.42
N GLN A 27 18.07 2.20 1.82
CA GLN A 27 19.41 2.00 2.39
C GLN A 27 20.19 3.31 2.60
N GLN A 28 19.84 4.39 1.89
CA GLN A 28 20.47 5.69 2.04
C GLN A 28 19.83 6.55 3.15
N ILE A 29 18.66 6.14 3.67
CA ILE A 29 17.96 6.87 4.73
C ILE A 29 18.58 6.51 6.08
N GLN A 30 19.24 7.49 6.70
CA GLN A 30 19.84 7.33 8.04
C GLN A 30 18.97 7.99 9.13
N GLN A 31 17.99 8.80 8.72
CA GLN A 31 17.07 9.47 9.61
C GLN A 31 16.01 8.50 10.18
N PRO A 32 15.36 8.83 11.30
CA PRO A 32 14.11 8.19 11.70
C PRO A 32 13.08 8.25 10.57
N VAL A 33 12.23 7.22 10.50
CA VAL A 33 11.22 7.06 9.46
C VAL A 33 9.84 6.97 10.08
N VAL A 34 8.90 7.75 9.53
CA VAL A 34 7.46 7.60 9.76
C VAL A 34 6.84 7.07 8.47
N VAL A 35 6.09 5.97 8.56
CA VAL A 35 5.45 5.36 7.39
C VAL A 35 3.94 5.56 7.44
N VAL A 36 3.37 6.17 6.41
CA VAL A 36 1.92 6.28 6.22
C VAL A 36 1.52 5.45 5.01
N ALA A 37 0.70 4.43 5.20
CA ALA A 37 0.19 3.60 4.11
C ALA A 37 -1.30 3.88 3.87
N VAL A 38 -1.71 3.94 2.60
CA VAL A 38 -3.12 3.99 2.21
C VAL A 38 -3.52 2.68 1.56
N VAL A 39 -4.61 2.08 2.05
CA VAL A 39 -5.22 0.87 1.50
C VAL A 39 -6.70 1.14 1.24
N GLY A 40 -7.30 0.42 0.29
CA GLY A 40 -8.72 0.55 0.02
C GLY A 40 -9.18 -0.43 -1.03
N LEU A 41 -10.50 -0.55 -1.20
CA LEU A 41 -11.07 -1.37 -2.27
C LEU A 41 -10.70 -0.80 -3.63
N TYR A 42 -10.49 -1.68 -4.61
CA TYR A 42 -10.55 -1.29 -6.01
C TYR A 42 -11.89 -0.57 -6.25
N ARG A 43 -11.89 0.58 -6.96
CA ARG A 43 -13.06 1.45 -7.23
C ARG A 43 -13.43 2.51 -6.18
N THR A 44 -12.51 2.91 -5.30
CA THR A 44 -12.70 4.15 -4.51
C THR A 44 -12.49 5.43 -5.33
N GLY A 45 -11.92 5.34 -6.55
CA GLY A 45 -11.83 6.42 -7.55
C GLY A 45 -12.78 6.25 -8.75
N ASN A 46 -12.68 7.14 -9.75
CA ASN A 46 -13.60 7.23 -10.90
C ASN A 46 -13.42 6.17 -12.00
N THR A 47 -12.55 5.16 -11.84
CA THR A 47 -12.27 4.14 -12.87
C THR A 47 -12.46 2.72 -12.37
N ILE A 48 -12.83 1.81 -13.28
CA ILE A 48 -13.16 0.40 -12.99
C ILE A 48 -11.91 -0.48 -12.83
N GLU A 49 -10.78 -0.09 -13.45
CA GLU A 49 -9.51 -0.84 -13.44
C GLU A 49 -8.58 -0.40 -12.29
N SER A 50 -7.87 -1.38 -11.68
CA SER A 50 -6.75 -1.10 -10.77
C SER A 50 -5.58 -0.49 -11.54
N LYS A 51 -5.37 0.82 -11.36
CA LYS A 51 -4.26 1.57 -11.99
C LYS A 51 -2.92 1.33 -11.30
N THR A 52 -2.95 1.17 -9.97
CA THR A 52 -1.76 0.86 -9.17
C THR A 52 -1.61 -0.65 -9.10
N LYS A 53 -0.41 -1.15 -9.42
CA LYS A 53 -0.02 -2.55 -9.20
C LYS A 53 1.01 -2.61 -8.08
N GLY A 54 0.83 -3.55 -7.16
CA GLY A 54 1.72 -3.73 -6.00
C GLY A 54 1.67 -2.57 -5.00
N ILE A 55 2.84 -2.19 -4.45
CA ILE A 55 2.99 -1.09 -3.48
C ILE A 55 4.00 -0.09 -4.03
N TRP A 56 3.61 1.17 -4.05
CA TRP A 56 4.45 2.29 -4.47
C TRP A 56 4.86 3.09 -3.24
N MET A 57 6.11 3.57 -3.23
CA MET A 57 6.63 4.39 -2.14
C MET A 57 7.06 5.77 -2.62
N TRP A 58 6.90 6.77 -1.76
CA TRP A 58 7.47 8.10 -1.97
C TRP A 58 8.06 8.63 -0.67
N CYS A 59 9.38 8.88 -0.68
CA CYS A 59 10.10 9.39 0.48
C CYS A 59 10.28 10.91 0.37
N VAL A 60 9.81 11.63 1.38
CA VAL A 60 9.84 13.09 1.48
C VAL A 60 10.26 13.52 2.88
N PRO A 61 10.81 14.74 3.07
CA PRO A 61 11.04 15.29 4.40
C PRO A 61 9.72 15.38 5.18
N HIS A 62 9.74 15.01 6.46
CA HIS A 62 8.54 15.13 7.29
C HIS A 62 8.18 16.62 7.49
N PRO A 63 6.92 17.04 7.23
CA PRO A 63 6.55 18.46 7.16
C PRO A 63 6.65 19.20 8.49
N ASN A 64 6.53 18.46 9.61
CA ASN A 64 6.48 19.02 10.96
C ASN A 64 7.60 18.52 11.89
N GLU A 65 8.51 17.67 11.40
CA GLU A 65 9.55 17.04 12.22
C GLU A 65 10.88 17.07 11.47
N ALA A 66 11.75 18.03 11.84
CA ALA A 66 13.03 18.20 11.17
C ALA A 66 13.94 16.98 11.41
N GLY A 67 14.62 16.54 10.36
CA GLY A 67 15.54 15.39 10.44
C GLY A 67 14.84 14.03 10.44
N THR A 68 13.53 13.97 10.15
CA THR A 68 12.75 12.73 9.99
C THR A 68 12.27 12.58 8.55
N THR A 69 12.27 11.35 8.05
CA THR A 69 11.75 11.02 6.71
C THR A 69 10.33 10.51 6.81
N LEU A 70 9.42 11.07 6.02
CA LEU A 70 8.08 10.55 5.81
C LEU A 70 8.09 9.65 4.57
N VAL A 71 7.69 8.39 4.75
CA VAL A 71 7.49 7.42 3.66
C VAL A 71 5.99 7.24 3.45
N LEU A 72 5.52 7.64 2.27
CA LEU A 72 4.14 7.42 1.84
C LEU A 72 4.08 6.13 1.04
N LEU A 73 3.21 5.20 1.43
CA LEU A 73 2.94 3.95 0.71
C LEU A 73 1.55 4.01 0.09
N ASP A 74 1.48 3.96 -1.24
CA ASP A 74 0.25 3.81 -2.00
C ASP A 74 0.13 2.36 -2.48
N THR A 75 -0.97 1.69 -2.11
CA THR A 75 -1.15 0.27 -2.43
C THR A 75 -2.12 0.07 -3.58
N GLU A 76 -1.97 -1.07 -4.25
CA GLU A 76 -3.00 -1.63 -5.10
C GLU A 76 -4.36 -1.72 -4.38
N GLY A 77 -5.44 -1.51 -5.13
CA GLY A 77 -6.81 -1.65 -4.64
C GLY A 77 -7.22 -3.11 -4.48
N LEU A 78 -7.78 -3.45 -3.33
CA LEU A 78 -8.16 -4.81 -2.95
C LEU A 78 -9.46 -5.26 -3.62
N GLY A 79 -9.60 -6.54 -3.92
CA GLY A 79 -10.85 -7.17 -4.37
C GLY A 79 -11.09 -7.12 -5.87
N ASP A 80 -10.05 -6.84 -6.67
CA ASP A 80 -10.12 -6.79 -8.13
C ASP A 80 -10.50 -8.18 -8.67
N VAL A 81 -11.76 -8.35 -9.10
CA VAL A 81 -12.34 -9.63 -9.52
C VAL A 81 -11.64 -10.25 -10.73
N ASP A 82 -10.89 -9.45 -11.50
CA ASP A 82 -10.12 -9.92 -12.65
C ASP A 82 -8.74 -10.47 -12.23
N LYS A 83 -8.32 -10.26 -10.97
CA LYS A 83 -7.11 -10.83 -10.37
C LYS A 83 -7.49 -12.04 -9.53
N GLY A 84 -7.40 -13.22 -10.14
CA GLY A 84 -7.93 -14.48 -9.62
C GLY A 84 -7.32 -15.04 -8.31
N ASP A 85 -6.50 -14.30 -7.55
CA ASP A 85 -5.93 -14.78 -6.27
C ASP A 85 -6.21 -13.84 -5.08
N PRO A 86 -7.24 -14.12 -4.25
CA PRO A 86 -7.52 -13.39 -3.02
C PRO A 86 -6.36 -13.34 -2.01
N LYS A 87 -5.41 -14.28 -2.09
CA LYS A 87 -4.21 -14.27 -1.23
C LYS A 87 -3.28 -13.11 -1.59
N HIS A 88 -3.27 -12.69 -2.84
CA HIS A 88 -2.45 -11.57 -3.31
C HIS A 88 -2.85 -10.27 -2.60
N ASP A 89 -4.13 -9.94 -2.65
CA ASP A 89 -4.70 -8.77 -1.99
C ASP A 89 -4.49 -8.82 -0.47
N THR A 90 -4.67 -10.01 0.12
CA THR A 90 -4.42 -10.23 1.55
C THR A 90 -2.97 -9.94 1.90
N ASN A 91 -2.01 -10.38 1.08
CA ASN A 91 -0.58 -10.12 1.31
C ASN A 91 -0.24 -8.64 1.17
N ILE A 92 -0.79 -7.93 0.16
CA ILE A 92 -0.59 -6.49 0.01
C ILE A 92 -1.13 -5.74 1.23
N PHE A 93 -2.33 -6.08 1.70
CA PHE A 93 -2.90 -5.47 2.89
C PHE A 93 -2.04 -5.74 4.14
N CYS A 94 -1.66 -7.00 4.37
CA CYS A 94 -0.82 -7.38 5.50
C CYS A 94 0.52 -6.65 5.49
N LEU A 95 1.16 -6.53 4.32
CA LEU A 95 2.40 -5.76 4.17
C LEU A 95 2.18 -4.29 4.50
N ALA A 96 1.10 -3.67 4.00
CA ALA A 96 0.78 -2.28 4.30
C ALA A 96 0.60 -2.05 5.80
N VAL A 97 -0.13 -2.93 6.49
CA VAL A 97 -0.28 -2.90 7.96
C VAL A 97 1.07 -2.99 8.65
N LEU A 98 1.85 -4.04 8.33
CA LEU A 98 3.12 -4.35 9.02
C LEU A 98 4.20 -3.29 8.79
N LEU A 99 4.21 -2.65 7.62
CA LEU A 99 5.19 -1.62 7.27
C LEU A 99 4.79 -0.23 7.77
N SER A 100 3.50 0.02 8.00
CA SER A 100 2.99 1.34 8.35
C SER A 100 3.12 1.68 9.84
N SER A 101 3.44 2.94 10.13
CA SER A 101 3.22 3.55 11.44
C SER A 101 1.78 4.05 11.58
N THR A 102 1.15 4.41 10.46
CA THR A 102 -0.25 4.80 10.38
C THR A 102 -0.86 4.25 9.09
N LEU A 103 -1.98 3.54 9.23
CA LEU A 103 -2.75 3.01 8.12
C LEU A 103 -3.98 3.89 7.86
N VAL A 104 -4.12 4.37 6.63
CA VAL A 104 -5.31 5.07 6.14
C VAL A 104 -6.15 4.07 5.35
N TYR A 105 -7.30 3.70 5.89
CA TYR A 105 -8.28 2.90 5.16
C TYR A 105 -9.22 3.82 4.37
N ASN A 106 -9.09 3.80 3.05
CA ASN A 106 -9.93 4.55 2.13
C ASN A 106 -11.15 3.72 1.74
N SER A 107 -12.33 4.11 2.21
CA SER A 107 -13.62 3.51 1.85
C SER A 107 -14.48 4.50 1.04
N ARG A 108 -15.48 3.99 0.31
CA ARG A 108 -16.41 4.82 -0.46
C ARG A 108 -17.71 5.01 0.31
N GLY A 109 -18.19 6.24 0.38
CA GLY A 109 -19.47 6.56 1.00
C GLY A 109 -19.37 6.63 2.52
N THR A 110 -20.44 6.21 3.22
CA THR A 110 -20.50 6.24 4.68
C THR A 110 -19.79 5.02 5.29
N ILE A 111 -19.31 5.17 6.52
CA ILE A 111 -18.84 4.02 7.31
C ILE A 111 -20.05 3.19 7.72
N ASP A 112 -20.32 2.13 6.99
CA ASP A 112 -21.37 1.15 7.28
C ASP A 112 -20.77 -0.20 7.70
N ASN A 113 -21.63 -1.19 8.01
CA ASN A 113 -21.16 -2.52 8.40
C ASN A 113 -20.32 -3.19 7.30
N LYS A 114 -20.60 -2.88 6.02
CA LYS A 114 -19.82 -3.42 4.91
C LYS A 114 -18.39 -2.86 4.92
N ALA A 115 -18.22 -1.54 5.14
CA ALA A 115 -16.90 -0.93 5.27
C ALA A 115 -16.09 -1.53 6.43
N ILE A 116 -16.75 -1.90 7.54
CA ILE A 116 -16.09 -2.58 8.67
C ILE A 116 -15.72 -4.02 8.31
N MET A 117 -16.61 -4.77 7.63
CA MET A 117 -16.33 -6.14 7.19
C MET A 117 -15.21 -6.20 6.13
N ASP A 118 -15.18 -5.23 5.22
CA ASP A 118 -14.12 -5.13 4.20
C ASP A 118 -12.77 -4.73 4.83
N LEU A 119 -12.75 -4.17 6.05
CA LEU A 119 -11.51 -3.99 6.84
C LEU A 119 -11.08 -5.30 7.54
N GLN A 120 -12.03 -6.19 7.86
CA GLN A 120 -11.77 -7.55 8.35
C GLN A 120 -11.32 -8.51 7.24
N TYR A 121 -11.22 -8.04 6.00
CA TYR A 121 -10.78 -8.82 4.83
C TYR A 121 -9.57 -9.75 5.08
N PRO A 122 -8.52 -9.35 5.84
CA PRO A 122 -7.38 -10.23 6.11
C PRO A 122 -7.72 -11.40 7.04
N SER A 123 -8.73 -11.26 7.90
CA SER A 123 -9.09 -12.26 8.91
C SER A 123 -9.93 -13.41 8.34
N ASN A 124 -10.60 -13.22 7.21
CA ASN A 124 -11.48 -14.22 6.60
C ASN A 124 -10.76 -15.14 5.60
N HIS A 125 -9.48 -14.90 5.34
CA HIS A 125 -8.67 -15.63 4.35
C HIS A 125 -7.37 -16.21 4.92
N LEU A 126 -7.17 -16.14 6.24
CA LEU A 126 -6.13 -16.84 7.00
C LEU A 126 -6.56 -18.26 7.40
#